data_AF-A0A0A3XRC6-F1
#
_entry.id   AF-A0A0A3XRC6-F1
#
_cell.length_a   1.000
_cell.length_b   1.000
_cell.length_c   1.000
_cell.angle_alpha   90.00
_cell.angle_beta   90.00
_cell.angle_gamma   90.00
#
_symmetry.space_group_name_H-M   'P 1'
#
loop_
_entity.id
_entity.type
_entity.pdbx_description
1 polymer ?
#
loop_
_entity_poly.entity_id
_entity_poly.type
_entity_poly.pdbx_seq_one_letter_code
_entity_poly.pdbx_strand_id
1 'polypeptide(L)'
;MIEITKRPKGVGLHDPLRLAVAAAVAFPDGSMTASGLRRESARGRLIIERIAGKDYTTLFYIERMRELCRVEARVPGSISRPLDETKPARLPTGQRGSSETTAWISAQAARQMKLRPPSKR
;
A
#
# COMPACT_ATOMS: atom_id res chain seq x y z
N MET A 1 -9.92 0.93 34.76
CA MET A 1 -8.58 0.32 34.55
C MET A 1 -8.80 -1.10 34.07
N ILE A 2 -8.25 -1.47 32.92
CA ILE A 2 -8.23 -2.87 32.46
C ILE A 2 -6.84 -3.40 32.76
N GLU A 3 -6.74 -4.48 33.54
CA GLU A 3 -5.46 -5.10 33.85
C GLU A 3 -4.89 -5.81 32.62
N ILE A 4 -3.90 -5.19 31.97
CA ILE A 4 -3.11 -5.81 30.89
C ILE A 4 -2.07 -6.74 31.53
N THR A 5 -2.52 -7.72 32.31
CA THR A 5 -1.63 -8.60 33.08
C THR A 5 -1.38 -9.92 32.37
N LYS A 6 -0.14 -10.40 32.52
CA LYS A 6 0.31 -11.77 32.24
C LYS A 6 0.48 -12.13 30.75
N ARG A 7 1.53 -11.58 30.13
CA ARG A 7 2.22 -12.23 28.99
C ARG A 7 2.45 -13.70 29.38
N PRO A 8 1.91 -14.70 28.65
CA PRO A 8 2.04 -16.10 29.05
C PRO A 8 3.50 -16.51 28.95
N LYS A 9 4.10 -16.85 30.09
CA LYS A 9 5.48 -17.34 30.18
C LYS A 9 5.50 -18.79 29.68
N GLY A 10 6.41 -19.10 28.75
CA GLY A 10 6.61 -20.47 28.25
C GLY A 10 6.04 -20.77 26.86
N VAL A 11 5.77 -19.76 26.02
CA VAL A 11 5.42 -19.95 24.60
C VAL A 11 6.66 -19.78 23.73
N GLY A 12 7.05 -20.84 23.03
CA GLY A 12 8.12 -20.83 22.03
C GLY A 12 7.72 -20.16 20.72
N LEU A 13 8.72 -19.71 19.95
CA LEU A 13 8.52 -18.99 18.69
C LEU A 13 7.78 -19.83 17.62
N HIS A 14 7.97 -21.15 17.67
CA HIS A 14 7.41 -22.14 16.76
C HIS A 14 6.26 -22.97 17.36
N ASP A 15 5.80 -22.64 18.57
CA ASP A 15 4.69 -23.37 19.18
C ASP A 15 3.38 -23.07 18.43
N PRO A 16 2.58 -24.08 18.03
CA PRO A 16 1.34 -23.86 17.32
C PRO A 16 0.25 -23.30 18.26
N LEU A 17 -0.04 -22.01 18.12
CA LEU A 17 -1.04 -21.30 18.92
C LEU A 17 -2.35 -21.16 18.16
N ARG A 18 -3.48 -21.37 18.84
CA ARG A 18 -4.80 -21.01 18.29
C ARG A 18 -4.84 -19.51 18.01
N LEU A 19 -5.41 -19.09 16.88
CA LEU A 19 -5.38 -17.68 16.44
C LEU A 19 -5.78 -16.64 17.50
N ALA A 20 -6.76 -16.94 18.36
CA ALA A 20 -7.18 -16.02 19.43
C ALA A 20 -6.09 -15.82 20.50
N VAL A 21 -5.36 -16.89 20.85
CA VAL A 21 -4.22 -16.83 21.77
C VAL A 21 -3.04 -16.15 21.08
N ALA A 22 -2.75 -16.53 19.83
CA ALA A 22 -1.65 -15.96 19.04
C ALA A 22 -1.80 -14.43 18.89
N ALA A 23 -3.04 -13.95 18.64
CA ALA A 23 -3.35 -12.53 18.61
C ALA A 23 -3.08 -11.84 19.95
N ALA A 24 -3.60 -12.37 21.07
CA ALA A 24 -3.41 -11.79 22.40
C ALA A 24 -1.94 -11.79 22.86
N VAL A 25 -1.12 -12.75 22.41
CA VAL A 25 0.31 -12.83 22.74
C VAL A 25 1.13 -11.83 21.91
N ALA A 26 0.86 -11.74 20.60
CA ALA A 26 1.61 -10.86 19.70
C ALA A 26 1.15 -9.39 19.74
N PHE A 27 -0.11 -9.13 20.11
CA PHE A 27 -0.76 -7.82 20.15
C PHE A 27 -1.47 -7.64 21.50
N PRO A 28 -0.73 -7.34 22.59
CA PRO A 28 -1.26 -7.26 23.94
C PRO A 28 -2.17 -6.04 24.19
N ASP A 29 -2.24 -5.11 23.22
CA ASP A 29 -3.18 -4.00 23.13
C ASP A 29 -4.58 -4.42 22.67
N GLY A 30 -4.74 -5.66 22.15
CA GLY A 30 -6.02 -6.19 21.68
C GLY A 30 -6.49 -5.65 20.33
N SER A 31 -5.66 -4.87 19.62
CA SER A 31 -5.99 -4.33 18.29
C SER A 31 -6.09 -5.42 17.21
N MET A 32 -5.38 -6.54 17.41
CA MET A 32 -5.47 -7.71 16.55
C MET A 32 -6.40 -8.77 17.13
N THR A 33 -7.18 -9.41 16.27
CA THR A 33 -8.14 -10.45 16.63
C THR A 33 -7.98 -11.68 15.75
N ALA A 34 -8.57 -12.81 16.16
CA ALA A 34 -8.56 -14.04 15.35
C ALA A 34 -9.19 -13.85 13.95
N SER A 35 -10.19 -12.98 13.80
CA SER A 35 -10.77 -12.64 12.49
C SER A 35 -9.84 -11.73 11.67
N GLY A 36 -9.08 -10.83 12.32
CA GLY A 36 -7.99 -10.08 11.70
C GLY A 36 -6.91 -11.00 11.12
N LEU A 37 -6.40 -11.95 11.91
CA LEU A 37 -5.40 -12.92 11.44
C LEU A 37 -5.92 -13.79 10.29
N ARG A 38 -7.18 -14.25 10.34
CA ARG A 38 -7.81 -14.94 9.19
C ARG A 38 -7.87 -14.08 7.93
N ARG A 39 -8.10 -12.77 8.07
CA ARG A 39 -8.12 -11.84 6.94
C ARG A 39 -6.72 -11.63 6.34
N GLU A 40 -5.66 -11.57 7.15
CA GLU A 40 -4.29 -11.51 6.62
C GLU A 40 -3.85 -12.84 5.98
N SER A 41 -4.36 -13.98 6.46
CA SER A 41 -4.15 -15.27 5.78
C SER A 41 -4.89 -15.35 4.45
N ALA A 42 -6.15 -14.88 4.39
CA ALA A 42 -6.89 -14.74 3.12
C ALA A 42 -6.25 -13.74 2.13
N ARG A 43 -5.38 -12.84 2.61
CA ARG A 43 -4.53 -11.95 1.81
C ARG A 43 -3.18 -12.56 1.42
N GLY A 44 -2.91 -13.82 1.79
CA GLY A 44 -1.66 -14.52 1.51
C GLY A 44 -0.46 -14.07 2.36
N ARG A 45 -0.67 -13.29 3.43
CA ARG A 45 0.39 -12.70 4.26
C ARG A 45 0.70 -13.48 5.54
N LEU A 46 -0.23 -14.33 5.98
CA LEU A 46 -0.09 -15.15 7.18
C LEU A 46 -0.32 -16.63 6.87
N ILE A 47 0.62 -17.47 7.30
CA ILE A 47 0.49 -18.93 7.23
C ILE A 47 -0.36 -19.40 8.41
N ILE A 48 -1.38 -20.20 8.11
CA ILE A 48 -2.27 -20.85 9.08
C ILE A 48 -2.18 -22.36 8.90
N GLU A 49 -2.00 -23.06 10.01
CA GLU A 49 -2.03 -24.52 10.09
C GLU A 49 -3.43 -24.97 10.52
N ARG A 50 -4.08 -25.81 9.72
CA ARG A 50 -5.44 -26.32 10.00
C ARG A 50 -5.35 -27.74 10.55
N ILE A 51 -5.44 -27.87 11.87
CA ILE A 51 -5.33 -29.17 12.58
C ILE A 51 -6.66 -29.49 13.25
N ALA A 52 -7.24 -30.67 12.96
CA ALA A 52 -8.54 -31.12 13.48
C ALA A 52 -9.65 -30.03 13.37
N GLY A 53 -9.74 -29.38 12.21
CA GLY A 53 -10.72 -28.33 11.93
C GLY A 53 -10.42 -26.96 12.56
N LYS A 54 -9.39 -26.83 13.42
CA LYS A 54 -9.03 -25.61 14.14
C LYS A 54 -7.86 -24.88 13.46
N ASP A 55 -7.91 -23.55 13.45
CA ASP A 55 -6.82 -22.70 12.96
C ASP A 55 -5.74 -22.49 14.03
N TYR A 56 -4.50 -22.76 13.66
CA TYR A 56 -3.29 -22.48 14.41
C TYR A 56 -2.33 -21.60 13.60
N THR A 57 -1.43 -20.90 14.28
CA THR A 57 -0.28 -20.21 13.69
C THR A 57 0.81 -20.10 14.74
N THR A 58 2.04 -19.81 14.33
CA THR A 58 3.19 -19.64 15.22
C THR A 58 3.53 -18.15 15.36
N LEU A 59 4.25 -17.77 16.43
CA LEU A 59 4.71 -16.39 16.59
C LEU A 59 5.68 -16.00 15.46
N PHE A 60 6.49 -16.94 14.97
CA PHE A 60 7.33 -16.80 13.78
C PHE A 60 6.55 -16.30 12.55
N TYR A 61 5.42 -16.94 12.23
CA TYR A 61 4.62 -16.54 11.07
C TYR A 61 3.93 -15.18 11.27
N ILE A 62 3.61 -14.79 12.50
CA ILE A 62 3.11 -13.45 12.81
C ILE A 62 4.20 -12.39 12.64
N GLU A 63 5.46 -12.67 13.00
CA GLU A 63 6.58 -11.76 12.75
C GLU A 63 6.82 -11.57 11.24
N ARG A 64 6.83 -12.64 10.46
CA ARG A 64 6.89 -12.56 8.98
C ARG A 64 5.70 -11.81 8.37
N MET A 65 4.48 -12.04 8.86
CA MET A 65 3.30 -11.27 8.45
C MET A 65 3.49 -9.76 8.75
N ARG A 66 4.07 -9.41 9.91
CA ARG A 66 4.34 -8.01 10.27
C ARG A 66 5.34 -7.35 9.33
N GLU A 67 6.36 -8.06 8.86
CA GLU A 67 7.29 -7.58 7.82
C GLU A 67 6.55 -7.25 6.52
N LEU A 68 5.72 -8.18 6.03
CA LEU A 68 4.91 -8.00 4.80
C LEU A 68 3.83 -6.92 4.92
N CYS A 69 3.42 -6.58 6.14
CA CYS A 69 2.44 -5.54 6.43
C CYS A 69 3.04 -4.16 6.71
N ARG A 70 4.37 -3.99 6.68
CA ARG A 70 4.98 -2.66 6.84
C ARG A 70 4.55 -1.74 5.69
N VAL A 71 4.04 -0.57 6.04
CA VAL A 71 3.79 0.49 5.07
C VAL A 71 5.08 1.26 4.88
N GLU A 72 5.64 1.19 3.67
CA GLU A 72 6.84 1.95 3.34
C GLU A 72 6.62 3.45 3.51
N ALA A 73 7.61 4.13 4.09
CA ALA A 73 7.57 5.58 4.25
C ALA A 73 7.56 6.22 2.86
N ARG A 74 6.51 6.99 2.56
CA ARG A 74 6.32 7.61 1.24
C ARG A 74 7.37 8.70 1.01
N VAL A 75 8.50 8.32 0.41
CA VAL A 75 9.56 9.25 -0.01
C VAL A 75 8.92 10.34 -0.90
N PRO A 76 9.14 11.64 -0.63
CA PRO A 76 8.63 12.72 -1.47
C PRO A 76 9.14 12.60 -2.90
N GLY A 77 8.24 12.21 -3.81
CA GLY A 77 8.55 12.00 -5.22
C GLY A 77 8.64 13.30 -6.01
N SER A 78 9.74 14.05 -5.87
CA SER A 78 10.13 15.08 -6.84
C SER A 78 11.62 15.38 -6.82
N ILE A 79 12.40 14.69 -7.67
CA ILE A 79 13.65 15.25 -8.18
C ILE A 79 13.27 16.03 -9.44
N SER A 80 12.94 17.31 -9.27
CA SER A 80 12.93 18.23 -10.41
C SER A 80 14.37 18.40 -10.88
N ARG A 81 14.78 17.69 -11.93
CA ARG A 81 16.04 17.98 -12.62
C ARG A 81 15.96 19.43 -13.09
N PRO A 82 16.89 20.32 -12.70
CA PRO A 82 17.05 21.58 -13.40
C PRO A 82 17.37 21.24 -14.86
N LEU A 83 16.55 21.73 -15.78
CA LEU A 83 16.91 21.77 -17.19
C LEU A 83 17.91 22.91 -17.33
N ASP A 84 19.19 22.59 -17.25
CA ASP A 84 20.25 23.57 -17.47
C ASP A 84 20.38 23.83 -18.97
N GLU A 85 19.72 24.90 -19.44
CA GLU A 85 19.82 25.36 -20.82
C GLU A 85 21.04 26.28 -20.98
N THR A 86 21.95 25.95 -21.90
CA THR A 86 22.73 26.96 -22.64
C THR A 86 23.02 26.46 -24.06
N LYS A 87 22.43 27.16 -25.04
CA LYS A 87 22.58 27.01 -26.51
C LYS A 87 23.75 27.91 -27.02
N PRO A 88 24.11 28.05 -28.32
CA PRO A 88 23.52 27.48 -29.57
C PRO A 88 24.51 26.97 -30.66
N ALA A 89 24.00 26.25 -31.67
CA ALA A 89 24.61 26.15 -33.02
C ALA A 89 23.56 25.91 -34.13
N ARG A 90 23.91 26.19 -35.41
CA ARG A 90 22.99 26.36 -36.56
C ARG A 90 23.48 25.60 -37.83
N LEU A 91 22.66 25.33 -38.88
CA LEU A 91 21.25 25.72 -39.07
C LEU A 91 20.29 24.57 -39.50
N PRO A 92 20.31 23.97 -40.72
CA PRO A 92 19.03 23.53 -41.30
C PRO A 92 18.95 22.11 -41.92
N THR A 93 17.73 21.79 -42.38
CA THR A 93 17.31 20.88 -43.47
C THR A 93 16.62 19.57 -43.03
N GLY A 94 15.40 19.33 -43.56
CA GLY A 94 14.88 17.97 -43.79
C GLY A 94 13.68 17.47 -42.97
N GLN A 95 12.46 17.83 -43.39
CA GLN A 95 11.18 17.08 -43.30
C GLN A 95 10.87 16.20 -42.04
N ARG A 96 9.87 16.57 -41.23
CA ARG A 96 8.42 16.28 -41.44
C ARG A 96 8.04 14.79 -41.27
N GLY A 97 8.05 14.30 -40.03
CA GLY A 97 7.24 13.16 -39.61
C GLY A 97 5.93 13.65 -38.99
N SER A 98 4.78 13.22 -39.51
CA SER A 98 3.46 13.57 -39.00
C SER A 98 2.62 12.31 -38.85
N SER A 99 2.21 12.00 -37.62
CA SER A 99 1.04 11.20 -37.29
C SER A 99 0.64 11.52 -35.85
N GLU A 100 -0.59 12.00 -35.68
CA GLU A 100 -1.19 12.33 -34.39
C GLU A 100 -1.46 11.03 -33.59
N THR A 101 -1.68 11.07 -32.27
CA THR A 101 -3.05 11.23 -31.75
C THR A 101 -3.04 11.71 -30.29
N THR A 102 -3.81 12.77 -30.04
CA THR A 102 -4.33 13.26 -28.74
C THR A 102 -3.32 13.58 -27.63
N ALA A 103 -2.89 14.84 -27.62
CA ALA A 103 -2.49 15.51 -26.40
C ALA A 103 -3.65 15.49 -25.38
N TRP A 104 -3.36 15.07 -24.15
CA TRP A 104 -4.31 15.01 -23.04
C TRP A 104 -4.98 16.38 -22.83
N ILE A 105 -6.31 16.43 -22.93
CA ILE A 105 -7.09 17.64 -22.67
C ILE A 105 -6.83 18.08 -21.22
N SER A 106 -6.12 19.19 -21.04
CA SER A 106 -5.84 19.71 -19.71
C SER A 106 -7.16 20.11 -19.02
N ALA A 107 -7.27 19.83 -17.72
CA ALA A 107 -8.50 20.11 -16.96
C ALA A 107 -8.92 21.58 -16.98
N GLN A 108 -8.01 22.49 -17.33
CA GLN A 108 -8.27 23.92 -17.51
C GLN A 108 -9.06 24.22 -18.80
N ALA A 109 -8.79 23.50 -19.91
CA ALA A 109 -9.52 23.68 -21.17
C ALA A 109 -11.02 23.35 -21.02
N ALA A 110 -11.34 22.27 -20.30
CA ALA A 110 -12.71 21.88 -20.00
C ALA A 110 -13.46 22.89 -19.10
N ARG A 111 -12.76 23.67 -18.26
CA ARG A 111 -13.38 24.73 -17.45
C ARG A 111 -13.77 25.95 -18.30
N GLN A 112 -12.92 26.38 -19.23
CA GLN A 112 -13.19 27.54 -20.08
C GLN A 112 -14.46 27.36 -20.95
N MET A 113 -14.74 26.13 -21.42
CA MET A 113 -15.95 25.83 -22.19
C MET A 113 -17.26 26.03 -21.40
N LYS A 114 -17.26 25.88 -20.07
CA LYS A 114 -18.48 26.01 -19.25
C LYS A 114 -18.86 27.44 -18.87
N LEU A 115 -18.08 28.45 -19.28
CA LEU A 115 -18.32 29.86 -18.95
C LEU A 115 -18.85 30.70 -20.12
N ARG A 116 -19.16 30.10 -21.28
CA ARG A 116 -19.81 30.81 -22.39
C ARG A 116 -21.33 30.90 -22.16
N PRO A 117 -21.92 32.11 -22.06
CA PRO A 117 -23.37 32.26 -22.02
C PRO A 117 -23.99 31.92 -23.39
N PRO A 118 -25.22 31.38 -23.44
CA PRO A 118 -25.91 31.11 -24.69
C PRO A 118 -26.28 32.40 -25.43
N SER A 119 -25.92 32.48 -26.71
CA SER A 119 -26.39 33.55 -27.60
C SER A 119 -27.87 33.37 -27.88
N LYS A 120 -28.68 34.39 -27.61
CA LYS A 120 -30.09 34.43 -28.01
C LYS A 120 -30.22 34.67 -29.52
N ARG A 121 -31.05 33.87 -30.18
CA ARG A 121 -31.84 34.22 -31.37
C ARG A 121 -33.18 33.51 -31.26
#